data_AF-A0A8N1S4P6-F1
#
_entry.id   AF-A0A8N1S4P6-F1
#
_cell.length_a   1.000
_cell.length_b   1.000
_cell.length_c   1.000
_cell.angle_alpha   90.00
_cell.angle_beta   90.00
_cell.angle_gamma   90.00
#
_symmetry.space_group_name_H-M   'P 1'
#
loop_
_entity.id
_entity.type
_entity.pdbx_description
1 polymer ?
#
loop_
_entity_poly.entity_id
_entity_poly.type
_entity_poly.pdbx_seq_one_letter_code
_entity_poly.pdbx_strand_id
1 'polypeptide(L)'
;MSQFSCKTHALHERYYKIYRIIFKILGLWPYQQSYLTRLHNLVFASILLTFIIAQADDLKQLLEQIKDDWNSLKDKLEISIIEEYAYDMRLFVVAITSKNINYYNIFCQVLSVIILVFTCFALFFCIIFESLPLILDVVLPLNESRQFHSVTITEYFVNEEKYIYYIVLHELLTGIIGTILLIGILLLIVMYMMHACALFKIASYRIENTIEKNVLMIPSPRKEDLLYRKIVYAVVMHQRAL
;
A
#
# COMPACT_ATOMS: atom_id res chain seq x y z
N MET A 1 -34.60 -22.82 -19.50
CA MET A 1 -33.35 -23.21 -18.83
C MET A 1 -32.18 -23.40 -19.83
N SER A 2 -32.41 -23.96 -21.02
CA SER A 2 -31.39 -24.15 -22.08
C SER A 2 -30.80 -22.85 -22.67
N GLN A 3 -31.61 -21.79 -22.79
CA GLN A 3 -31.18 -20.53 -23.44
C GLN A 3 -30.24 -19.67 -22.56
N PHE A 4 -30.27 -19.86 -21.24
CA PHE A 4 -29.38 -19.17 -20.30
C PHE A 4 -27.99 -19.82 -20.27
N SER A 5 -27.94 -21.17 -20.27
CA SER A 5 -26.69 -21.96 -20.36
C SER A 5 -25.93 -21.72 -21.68
N CYS A 6 -26.65 -21.59 -22.80
CA CYS A 6 -26.02 -21.27 -24.10
C CYS A 6 -25.40 -19.86 -24.12
N LYS A 7 -26.02 -18.87 -23.45
CA LYS A 7 -25.48 -17.51 -23.34
C LYS A 7 -24.23 -17.43 -22.46
N THR A 8 -24.19 -18.16 -21.35
CA THR A 8 -23.02 -18.22 -20.46
C THR A 8 -21.84 -18.91 -21.13
N HIS A 9 -22.06 -20.00 -21.89
CA HIS A 9 -21.01 -20.66 -22.66
C HIS A 9 -20.44 -19.76 -23.77
N ALA A 10 -21.30 -19.03 -24.50
CA ALA A 10 -20.88 -18.09 -25.53
C ALA A 10 -20.10 -16.89 -24.97
N LEU A 11 -20.45 -16.41 -23.77
CA LEU A 11 -19.70 -15.36 -23.07
C LEU A 11 -18.31 -15.84 -22.64
N HIS A 12 -18.23 -17.06 -22.09
CA HIS A 12 -16.98 -17.66 -21.65
C HIS A 12 -16.01 -17.89 -22.83
N GLU A 13 -16.50 -18.38 -23.97
CA GLU A 13 -15.68 -18.49 -25.19
C GLU A 13 -15.17 -17.15 -25.68
N ARG A 14 -16.02 -16.11 -25.66
CA ARG A 14 -15.62 -14.77 -26.11
C ARG A 14 -14.56 -14.18 -25.20
N TYR A 15 -14.71 -14.37 -23.90
CA TYR A 15 -13.78 -13.96 -22.88
C TYR A 15 -12.43 -14.66 -23.06
N TYR A 16 -12.42 -16.00 -23.14
CA TYR A 16 -11.21 -16.80 -23.38
C TYR A 16 -10.49 -16.38 -24.67
N LYS A 17 -11.24 -16.03 -25.74
CA LYS A 17 -10.64 -15.55 -26.99
C LYS A 17 -9.92 -14.21 -26.82
N ILE A 18 -10.51 -13.29 -26.04
CA ILE A 18 -9.91 -11.99 -25.72
C ILE A 18 -8.65 -12.18 -24.86
N TYR A 19 -8.74 -12.98 -23.80
CA TYR A 19 -7.61 -13.30 -22.91
C TYR A 19 -6.48 -13.97 -23.67
N ARG A 20 -6.79 -14.93 -24.54
CA ARG A 20 -5.81 -15.58 -25.42
C ARG A 20 -5.12 -14.60 -26.37
N ILE A 21 -5.83 -13.62 -26.91
CA ILE A 21 -5.22 -12.59 -27.77
C ILE A 21 -4.31 -11.70 -26.93
N ILE A 22 -4.77 -11.22 -25.78
CA ILE A 22 -4.01 -10.38 -24.86
C ILE A 22 -2.74 -11.11 -24.40
N PHE A 23 -2.85 -12.34 -23.92
CA PHE A 23 -1.71 -13.14 -23.47
C PHE A 23 -0.74 -13.53 -24.58
N LYS A 24 -1.23 -13.72 -25.82
CA LYS A 24 -0.34 -13.89 -26.98
C LYS A 24 0.42 -12.61 -27.31
N ILE A 25 -0.22 -11.45 -27.24
CA ILE A 25 0.44 -10.15 -27.45
C ILE A 25 1.47 -9.89 -26.35
N LEU A 26 1.13 -10.23 -25.10
CA LEU A 26 2.01 -10.09 -23.94
C LEU A 26 3.08 -11.19 -23.83
N GLY A 27 3.15 -12.15 -24.76
CA GLY A 27 4.13 -13.25 -24.68
C GLY A 27 4.01 -14.12 -23.43
N LEU A 28 2.85 -14.12 -22.76
CA LEU A 28 2.59 -14.91 -21.56
C LEU A 28 1.86 -16.23 -21.88
N TRP A 29 1.52 -16.48 -23.15
CA TRP A 29 0.81 -17.69 -23.57
C TRP A 29 1.73 -18.94 -23.51
N PRO A 30 1.43 -19.97 -22.70
CA PRO A 30 2.37 -21.03 -22.35
C PRO A 30 2.59 -22.07 -23.46
N TYR A 31 1.60 -22.30 -24.33
CA TYR A 31 1.65 -23.35 -25.36
C TYR A 31 2.44 -22.98 -26.62
N GLN A 32 3.01 -21.77 -26.69
CA GLN A 32 3.78 -21.32 -27.84
C GLN A 32 5.07 -20.64 -27.38
N GLN A 33 6.03 -21.46 -26.97
CA GLN A 33 7.30 -21.02 -26.38
C GLN A 33 8.31 -20.63 -27.47
N SER A 34 7.96 -19.59 -28.22
CA SER A 34 8.83 -19.01 -29.24
C SER A 34 9.93 -18.16 -28.60
N TYR A 35 11.02 -17.93 -29.34
CA TYR A 35 12.10 -17.03 -28.90
C TYR A 35 11.58 -15.62 -28.57
N LEU A 36 10.59 -15.13 -29.32
CA LEU A 36 9.90 -13.85 -29.11
C LEU A 36 9.16 -13.79 -27.77
N THR A 37 8.49 -14.87 -27.38
CA THR A 37 7.77 -15.01 -26.10
C THR A 37 8.73 -14.84 -24.91
N ARG A 38 9.92 -15.46 -24.99
CA ARG A 38 10.97 -15.32 -23.97
C ARG A 38 11.56 -13.92 -23.93
N LEU A 39 11.82 -13.31 -25.08
CA LEU A 39 12.29 -11.93 -25.18
C LEU A 39 11.26 -10.96 -24.55
N HIS A 40 9.98 -11.13 -24.86
CA HIS A 40 8.91 -10.30 -24.30
C HIS A 40 8.84 -10.41 -22.77
N ASN A 41 8.91 -11.63 -22.22
CA ASN A 41 8.91 -11.83 -20.76
C ASN A 41 10.15 -11.24 -20.08
N LEU A 42 11.31 -11.29 -20.73
CA LEU A 42 12.52 -10.61 -20.23
C LEU A 42 12.36 -9.09 -20.24
N VAL A 43 11.80 -8.52 -21.31
CA VAL A 43 11.51 -7.09 -21.41
C VAL A 43 10.49 -6.69 -20.34
N PHE A 44 9.39 -7.43 -20.18
CA PHE A 44 8.38 -7.17 -19.15
C PHE A 44 8.96 -7.26 -17.74
N ALA A 45 9.75 -8.31 -17.44
CA ALA A 45 10.45 -8.44 -16.17
C ALA A 45 11.43 -7.28 -15.93
N SER A 46 12.14 -6.83 -16.97
CA SER A 46 13.04 -5.68 -16.87
C SER A 46 12.27 -4.38 -16.57
N ILE A 47 11.11 -4.16 -17.19
CA ILE A 47 10.24 -3.01 -16.94
C ILE A 47 9.74 -3.04 -15.49
N LEU A 48 9.24 -4.19 -15.03
CA LEU A 48 8.81 -4.35 -13.63
C LEU A 48 9.96 -4.09 -12.65
N LEU A 49 11.16 -4.59 -12.94
CA LEU A 49 12.33 -4.36 -12.11
C LEU A 49 12.70 -2.87 -12.06
N THR A 50 12.70 -2.17 -13.19
CA THR A 50 12.96 -0.72 -13.22
C THR A 50 11.92 0.07 -12.45
N PHE A 51 10.65 -0.33 -12.50
CA PHE A 51 9.57 0.32 -11.76
C PHE A 51 9.72 0.12 -10.23
N ILE A 52 10.09 -1.08 -9.80
CA ILE A 52 10.37 -1.38 -8.39
C ILE A 52 11.57 -0.56 -7.90
N ILE A 53 12.63 -0.46 -8.71
CA ILE A 53 13.81 0.35 -8.38
C ILE A 53 13.42 1.83 -8.23
N ALA A 54 12.65 2.38 -9.18
CA ALA A 54 12.19 3.76 -9.11
C ALA A 54 11.38 4.05 -7.83
N GLN A 55 10.44 3.17 -7.46
CA GLN A 55 9.69 3.32 -6.21
C GLN A 55 10.59 3.24 -4.96
N ALA A 56 11.62 2.39 -4.99
CA ALA A 56 12.57 2.31 -3.89
C ALA A 56 13.43 3.58 -3.77
N ASP A 57 13.80 4.19 -4.91
CA ASP A 57 14.51 5.46 -4.95
C ASP A 57 13.64 6.61 -4.42
N ASP A 58 12.36 6.67 -4.77
CA ASP A 58 11.41 7.67 -4.25
C ASP A 58 11.29 7.56 -2.72
N LEU A 59 11.12 6.33 -2.20
CA LEU A 59 11.08 6.08 -0.76
C LEU A 59 12.38 6.51 -0.07
N LYS A 60 13.53 6.22 -0.69
CA LYS A 60 14.84 6.63 -0.16
C LYS A 60 14.95 8.16 -0.10
N GLN A 61 14.52 8.87 -1.13
CA GLN A 61 14.53 10.34 -1.15
C GLN A 61 13.66 10.92 -0.03
N LEU A 62 12.47 10.36 0.20
CA LEU A 62 11.59 10.80 1.30
C LEU A 62 12.25 10.62 2.68
N LEU A 63 12.94 9.51 2.90
CA LEU A 63 13.65 9.25 4.16
C LEU A 63 14.87 10.19 4.34
N GLU A 64 15.60 10.48 3.26
CA GLU A 64 16.68 11.46 3.28
C GLU A 64 16.17 12.86 3.60
N GLN A 65 15.03 13.26 3.04
CA GLN A 65 14.39 14.54 3.35
C GLN A 65 14.02 14.66 4.83
N ILE A 66 13.37 13.63 5.41
CA ILE A 66 13.02 13.62 6.85
C ILE A 66 14.28 13.79 7.72
N LYS A 67 15.37 13.10 7.35
CA LYS A 67 16.65 13.19 8.06
C LYS A 67 17.25 14.60 7.97
N ASP A 68 17.24 15.20 6.80
CA ASP A 68 17.78 16.54 6.58
C ASP A 68 16.94 17.61 7.31
N ASP A 69 15.62 17.46 7.34
CA ASP A 69 14.73 18.33 8.11
C ASP A 69 15.08 18.28 9.59
N TRP A 70 15.27 17.08 10.16
CA TRP A 70 15.70 16.89 11.55
C TRP A 70 17.03 17.58 11.85
N ASN A 71 18.02 17.44 10.97
CA ASN A 71 19.33 18.07 11.11
C ASN A 71 19.28 19.60 11.00
N SER A 72 18.25 20.15 10.36
CA SER A 72 18.07 21.59 10.19
C SER A 72 17.54 22.29 11.45
N LEU A 73 16.89 21.55 12.35
CA LEU A 73 16.31 22.08 13.59
C LEU A 73 17.40 22.35 14.62
N LYS A 74 17.38 23.54 15.21
CA LYS A 74 18.37 23.97 16.23
C LYS A 74 17.73 24.46 17.52
N ASP A 75 16.49 24.94 17.43
CA ASP A 75 15.77 25.46 18.59
C ASP A 75 15.16 24.32 19.40
N LYS A 76 15.22 24.43 20.74
CA LYS A 76 14.72 23.38 21.63
C LYS A 76 13.21 23.16 21.49
N LEU A 77 12.44 24.21 21.23
CA LEU A 77 10.99 24.10 21.08
C LEU A 77 10.64 23.46 19.73
N GLU A 78 11.37 23.79 18.66
CA GLU A 78 11.21 23.13 17.36
C GLU A 78 11.49 21.62 17.45
N ILE A 79 12.55 21.23 18.17
CA ILE A 79 12.88 19.82 18.43
C ILE A 79 11.77 19.15 19.25
N SER A 80 11.27 19.80 20.30
CA SER A 80 10.20 19.23 21.11
C SER A 80 8.90 18.98 20.33
N ILE A 81 8.58 19.86 19.36
CA ILE A 81 7.40 19.68 18.50
C ILE A 81 7.56 18.45 17.61
N ILE A 82 8.71 18.29 16.93
CA ILE A 82 8.88 17.12 16.05
C ILE A 82 8.99 15.81 16.84
N GLU A 83 9.57 15.86 18.05
CA GLU A 83 9.64 14.71 18.96
C GLU A 83 8.24 14.29 19.45
N GLU A 84 7.35 15.24 19.74
CA GLU A 84 5.94 14.97 20.08
C GLU A 84 5.24 14.16 18.97
N TYR A 85 5.34 14.64 17.73
CA TYR A 85 4.74 13.94 16.58
C TYR A 85 5.40 12.59 16.30
N ALA A 86 6.73 12.49 16.44
CA ALA A 86 7.45 11.23 16.28
C ALA A 86 7.08 10.22 17.37
N TYR A 87 6.83 10.69 18.60
CA TYR A 87 6.36 9.86 19.71
C TYR A 87 4.94 9.33 19.45
N ASP A 88 4.02 10.19 19.02
CA ASP A 88 2.65 9.78 18.67
C ASP A 88 2.65 8.75 17.53
N MET A 89 3.45 8.98 16.50
CA MET A 89 3.68 8.03 15.43
C MET A 89 4.26 6.70 15.95
N ARG A 90 5.27 6.77 16.83
CA ARG A 90 5.86 5.57 17.42
C ARG A 90 4.85 4.81 18.26
N LEU A 91 4.00 5.49 19.03
CA LEU A 91 2.90 4.86 19.76
C LEU A 91 1.92 4.19 18.81
N PHE A 92 1.56 4.83 17.70
CA PHE A 92 0.69 4.25 16.67
C PHE A 92 1.30 2.98 16.03
N VAL A 93 2.59 3.00 15.68
CA VAL A 93 3.29 1.83 15.13
C VAL A 93 3.45 0.73 16.17
N VAL A 94 3.79 1.07 17.41
CA VAL A 94 3.87 0.12 18.54
C VAL A 94 2.50 -0.46 18.83
N ALA A 95 1.42 0.30 18.74
CA ALA A 95 0.06 -0.19 18.87
C ALA A 95 -0.31 -1.26 17.84
N ILE A 96 0.22 -1.16 16.62
CA ILE A 96 0.00 -2.15 15.54
C ILE A 96 0.91 -3.38 15.72
N THR A 97 2.14 -3.19 16.21
CA THR A 97 3.18 -4.24 16.25
C THR A 97 3.33 -4.94 17.61
N SER A 98 2.90 -4.32 18.70
CA SER A 98 3.10 -4.80 20.08
C SER A 98 2.16 -5.94 20.45
N LYS A 99 2.73 -6.99 21.03
CA LYS A 99 1.99 -8.03 21.76
C LYS A 99 1.80 -7.70 23.25
N ASN A 100 2.41 -6.62 23.75
CA ASN A 100 2.54 -6.31 25.18
C ASN A 100 1.41 -5.38 25.67
N ILE A 101 0.73 -5.81 26.74
CA ILE A 101 -0.55 -5.28 27.21
C ILE A 101 -0.33 -4.17 28.25
N ASN A 102 -0.36 -2.90 27.81
CA ASN A 102 -0.56 -1.73 28.66
C ASN A 102 -1.91 -1.08 28.34
N TYR A 103 -2.55 -0.40 29.29
CA TYR A 103 -3.95 0.07 29.18
C TYR A 103 -4.27 0.91 27.91
N TYR A 104 -3.38 1.81 27.48
CA TYR A 104 -3.53 2.57 26.23
C TYR A 104 -3.22 1.72 24.96
N ASN A 105 -2.37 0.70 25.08
CA ASN A 105 -2.13 -0.27 24.01
C ASN A 105 -3.33 -1.20 23.81
N ILE A 106 -4.16 -1.45 24.83
CA ILE A 106 -5.33 -2.34 24.72
C ILE A 106 -6.32 -1.84 23.68
N PHE A 107 -6.67 -0.54 23.68
CA PHE A 107 -7.66 -0.01 22.72
C PHE A 107 -7.17 -0.15 21.28
N CYS A 108 -5.91 0.19 21.02
CA CYS A 108 -5.34 0.08 19.69
C CYS A 108 -5.10 -1.38 19.28
N GLN A 109 -4.73 -2.25 20.23
CA GLN A 109 -4.60 -3.68 20.01
C GLN A 109 -5.96 -4.30 19.66
N VAL A 110 -7.03 -3.92 20.36
CA VAL A 110 -8.41 -4.34 20.03
C VAL A 110 -8.80 -3.89 18.63
N LEU A 111 -8.49 -2.64 18.24
CA LEU A 111 -8.75 -2.17 16.88
C LEU A 111 -7.95 -2.96 15.83
N SER A 112 -6.65 -3.21 16.07
CA SER A 112 -5.82 -4.03 15.17
C SER A 112 -6.31 -5.47 15.07
N VAL A 113 -6.79 -6.04 16.17
CA VAL A 113 -7.38 -7.39 16.23
C VAL A 113 -8.71 -7.40 15.51
N ILE A 114 -9.54 -6.38 15.62
CA ILE A 114 -10.80 -6.27 14.87
C ILE A 114 -10.52 -6.21 13.37
N ILE A 115 -9.52 -5.44 12.94
CA ILE A 115 -9.12 -5.37 11.52
C ILE A 115 -8.57 -6.71 11.04
N LEU A 116 -7.71 -7.36 11.83
CA LEU A 116 -7.18 -8.69 11.52
C LEU A 116 -8.31 -9.72 11.44
N VAL A 117 -9.23 -9.72 12.41
CA VAL A 117 -10.39 -10.62 12.44
C VAL A 117 -11.29 -10.36 11.25
N PHE A 118 -11.56 -9.10 10.88
CA PHE A 118 -12.36 -8.75 9.72
C PHE A 118 -11.69 -9.17 8.41
N THR A 119 -10.36 -9.04 8.32
CA THR A 119 -9.58 -9.49 7.15
C THR A 119 -9.56 -11.00 7.06
N CYS A 120 -9.34 -11.71 8.17
CA CYS A 120 -9.43 -13.16 8.26
C CYS A 120 -10.84 -13.67 7.95
N PHE A 121 -11.87 -12.95 8.40
CA PHE A 121 -13.26 -13.25 8.09
C PHE A 121 -13.52 -13.06 6.59
N ALA A 122 -13.11 -11.94 5.99
CA ALA A 122 -13.20 -11.73 4.56
C ALA A 122 -12.50 -12.83 3.76
N LEU A 123 -11.27 -13.20 4.14
CA LEU A 123 -10.54 -14.32 3.52
C LEU A 123 -11.25 -15.66 3.71
N PHE A 124 -11.82 -15.92 4.89
CA PHE A 124 -12.61 -17.12 5.16
C PHE A 124 -13.86 -17.19 4.28
N PHE A 125 -14.56 -16.06 4.10
CA PHE A 125 -15.70 -15.98 3.17
C PHE A 125 -15.28 -16.15 1.72
N CYS A 126 -14.12 -15.61 1.31
CA CYS A 126 -13.55 -15.87 -0.01
C CYS A 126 -13.26 -17.37 -0.21
N ILE A 127 -12.61 -18.03 0.74
CA ILE A 127 -12.29 -19.47 0.69
C ILE A 127 -13.57 -20.32 0.68
N ILE A 128 -14.58 -19.97 1.49
CA ILE A 128 -15.88 -20.67 1.48
C ILE A 128 -16.57 -20.50 0.13
N PHE A 129 -16.58 -19.29 -0.43
CA PHE A 129 -17.20 -19.02 -1.72
C PHE A 129 -16.49 -19.76 -2.86
N GLU A 130 -15.16 -19.85 -2.79
CA GLU A 130 -14.32 -20.58 -3.73
C GLU A 130 -14.48 -22.11 -3.61
N SER A 131 -14.65 -22.64 -2.39
CA SER A 131 -14.86 -24.08 -2.13
C SER A 131 -16.32 -24.53 -2.21
N LEU A 132 -17.27 -23.60 -2.33
CA LEU A 132 -18.70 -23.82 -2.48
C LEU A 132 -19.04 -24.87 -3.56
N PRO A 133 -18.54 -24.80 -4.81
CA PRO A 133 -18.82 -25.82 -5.82
C PRO A 133 -18.38 -27.24 -5.40
N LEU A 134 -17.27 -27.37 -4.66
CA LEU A 134 -16.74 -28.65 -4.18
C LEU A 134 -17.62 -29.27 -3.07
N ILE A 135 -18.09 -28.45 -2.13
CA ILE A 135 -18.98 -28.88 -1.04
C ILE A 135 -20.34 -29.32 -1.63
N LEU A 136 -20.84 -28.58 -2.62
CA LEU A 136 -22.10 -28.91 -3.27
C LEU A 136 -22.06 -30.21 -4.08
N ASP A 137 -20.90 -30.65 -4.58
CA ASP A 137 -20.77 -31.94 -5.26
C ASP A 137 -20.78 -33.13 -4.28
N VAL A 138 -20.30 -32.96 -3.04
CA VAL A 138 -20.37 -34.00 -2.00
C VAL A 138 -21.77 -34.10 -1.39
N VAL A 139 -22.40 -32.95 -1.09
CA VAL A 139 -23.69 -32.89 -0.39
C VAL A 139 -24.87 -33.10 -1.35
N LEU A 140 -24.76 -32.62 -2.59
CA LEU A 140 -25.81 -32.72 -3.60
C LEU A 140 -25.20 -33.05 -4.98
N PRO A 141 -24.73 -34.29 -5.19
CA PRO A 141 -24.10 -34.68 -6.44
C PRO A 141 -25.07 -34.52 -7.61
N LEU A 142 -24.68 -33.74 -8.62
CA LEU A 142 -25.39 -33.65 -9.90
C LEU A 142 -24.77 -34.66 -10.89
N ASN A 143 -25.57 -35.09 -11.87
CA ASN A 143 -25.09 -36.01 -12.91
C ASN A 143 -24.13 -35.33 -13.93
N GLU A 144 -23.96 -34.01 -13.82
CA GLU A 144 -22.98 -33.20 -14.55
C GLU A 144 -22.02 -32.53 -13.56
N SER A 145 -20.74 -32.37 -13.92
CA SER A 145 -19.76 -31.69 -13.06
C SER A 145 -20.04 -30.18 -12.96
N ARG A 146 -19.98 -29.62 -11.76
CA ARG A 146 -20.09 -28.16 -11.57
C ARG A 146 -18.77 -27.51 -12.01
N GLN A 147 -18.83 -26.54 -12.92
CA GLN A 147 -17.66 -25.74 -13.29
C GLN A 147 -17.13 -24.99 -12.05
N PHE A 148 -15.89 -25.30 -11.66
CA PHE A 148 -15.16 -24.51 -10.68
C PHE A 148 -14.93 -23.11 -11.26
N HIS A 149 -15.28 -22.07 -10.50
CA HIS A 149 -15.07 -20.69 -10.90
C HIS A 149 -14.25 -20.03 -9.79
N SER A 150 -12.92 -19.96 -9.99
CA SER A 150 -12.06 -19.18 -9.09
C SER A 150 -12.54 -17.73 -9.06
N VAL A 151 -12.56 -17.15 -7.85
CA VAL A 151 -12.88 -15.73 -7.61
C VAL A 151 -11.86 -14.83 -8.31
N THR A 152 -10.66 -15.35 -8.58
CA THR A 152 -9.59 -14.68 -9.29
C THR A 152 -9.47 -15.28 -10.69
N ILE A 153 -9.64 -14.47 -11.74
CA ILE A 153 -9.42 -14.90 -13.13
C ILE A 153 -7.91 -14.95 -13.38
N THR A 154 -7.24 -15.85 -12.68
CA THR A 154 -5.85 -16.20 -12.88
C THR A 154 -5.82 -17.55 -13.57
N GLU A 155 -5.44 -17.55 -14.85
CA GLU A 155 -5.22 -18.80 -15.60
C GLU A 155 -4.01 -19.51 -15.01
N TYR A 156 -4.26 -20.45 -14.11
CA TYR A 156 -3.24 -21.38 -13.68
C TYR A 156 -3.01 -22.34 -14.85
N PHE A 157 -1.82 -22.30 -15.47
CA PHE A 157 -1.47 -23.15 -16.61
C PHE A 157 -1.20 -24.63 -16.20
N VAL A 158 -1.97 -25.12 -15.23
CA VAL A 158 -1.98 -26.47 -14.66
C VAL A 158 -3.44 -26.88 -14.52
N ASN A 159 -3.72 -28.20 -14.55
CA ASN A 159 -5.08 -28.70 -14.43
C ASN A 159 -5.70 -28.27 -13.08
N GLU A 160 -6.65 -27.34 -13.14
CA GLU A 160 -7.27 -26.73 -11.96
C GLU A 160 -7.87 -27.79 -11.04
N GLU A 161 -8.62 -28.76 -11.59
CA GLU A 161 -9.29 -29.82 -10.83
C GLU A 161 -8.30 -30.74 -10.08
N LYS A 162 -7.11 -30.96 -10.63
CA LYS A 162 -6.08 -31.83 -10.02
C LYS A 162 -5.22 -31.10 -8.98
N TYR A 163 -5.06 -29.79 -9.11
CA TYR A 163 -4.13 -28.99 -8.30
C TYR A 163 -4.82 -27.93 -7.43
N ILE A 164 -6.14 -28.05 -7.20
CA ILE A 164 -6.97 -27.13 -6.41
C ILE A 164 -6.27 -26.69 -5.11
N TYR A 165 -5.71 -27.63 -4.33
CA TYR A 165 -5.06 -27.29 -3.06
C TYR A 165 -3.86 -26.34 -3.21
N TYR A 166 -3.03 -26.55 -4.25
CA TYR A 166 -1.87 -25.69 -4.51
C TYR A 166 -2.28 -24.32 -5.03
N ILE A 167 -3.37 -24.26 -5.81
CA ILE A 167 -3.94 -23.01 -6.32
C ILE A 167 -4.47 -22.17 -5.16
N VAL A 168 -5.31 -22.75 -4.31
CA VAL A 168 -5.85 -22.08 -3.11
C VAL A 168 -4.72 -21.62 -2.17
N LEU A 169 -3.67 -22.44 -1.99
CA LEU A 169 -2.51 -22.06 -1.20
C LEU A 169 -1.75 -20.86 -1.82
N HIS A 170 -1.55 -20.85 -3.13
CA HIS A 170 -0.91 -19.74 -3.84
C HIS A 170 -1.73 -18.45 -3.73
N GLU A 171 -3.05 -18.53 -3.90
CA GLU A 171 -3.95 -17.39 -3.74
C GLU A 171 -3.92 -16.85 -2.30
N LEU A 172 -3.95 -17.73 -1.30
CA LEU A 172 -3.84 -17.34 0.11
C LEU A 172 -2.51 -16.63 0.40
N LEU A 173 -1.38 -17.20 -0.02
CA LEU A 173 -0.06 -16.60 0.18
C LEU A 173 0.07 -15.26 -0.53
N THR A 174 -0.42 -15.16 -1.76
CA THR A 174 -0.43 -13.92 -2.53
C THR A 174 -1.28 -12.85 -1.85
N GLY A 175 -2.45 -13.21 -1.33
CA GLY A 175 -3.31 -12.32 -0.55
C GLY A 175 -2.65 -11.84 0.76
N ILE A 176 -1.99 -12.74 1.50
CA ILE A 176 -1.24 -12.38 2.72
C ILE A 176 -0.10 -11.40 2.39
N ILE A 177 0.69 -11.67 1.36
CA ILE A 177 1.78 -10.77 0.95
C ILE A 177 1.22 -9.42 0.51
N GLY A 178 0.18 -9.41 -0.32
CA GLY A 178 -0.46 -8.19 -0.81
C GLY A 178 -1.03 -7.32 0.32
N THR A 179 -1.67 -7.93 1.32
CA THR A 179 -2.18 -7.20 2.48
C THR A 179 -1.07 -6.62 3.36
N ILE A 180 0.02 -7.37 3.61
CA ILE A 180 1.18 -6.85 4.34
C ILE A 180 1.79 -5.63 3.63
N LEU A 181 1.96 -5.72 2.30
CA LEU A 181 2.48 -4.62 1.49
C LEU A 181 1.56 -3.40 1.54
N LEU A 182 0.25 -3.60 1.42
CA LEU A 182 -0.74 -2.52 1.48
C LEU A 182 -0.70 -1.79 2.84
N ILE A 183 -0.63 -2.54 3.94
CA ILE A 183 -0.50 -1.97 5.29
C ILE A 183 0.80 -1.17 5.40
N GLY A 184 1.93 -1.72 4.92
CA GLY A 184 3.21 -1.02 4.92
C GLY A 184 3.18 0.31 4.18
N ILE A 185 2.59 0.34 2.98
CA ILE A 185 2.44 1.56 2.17
C ILE A 185 1.56 2.58 2.90
N LEU A 186 0.44 2.15 3.48
CA LEU A 186 -0.46 3.05 4.21
C LEU A 186 0.23 3.68 5.43
N LEU A 187 1.05 2.92 6.16
CA LEU A 187 1.82 3.43 7.29
C LEU A 187 2.86 4.47 6.88
N LEU A 188 3.52 4.27 5.74
CA LEU A 188 4.49 5.23 5.18
C LEU A 188 3.81 6.55 4.80
N ILE A 189 2.61 6.49 4.21
CA ILE A 189 1.83 7.69 3.88
C ILE A 189 1.44 8.45 5.15
N VAL A 190 0.95 7.75 6.19
CA VAL A 190 0.60 8.38 7.47
C VAL A 190 1.84 9.00 8.13
N MET A 191 3.00 8.36 8.05
CA MET A 191 4.28 8.88 8.52
C MET A 191 4.66 10.19 7.86
N TYR A 192 4.59 10.22 6.53
CA TYR A 192 4.87 11.43 5.79
C TYR A 192 3.90 12.56 6.14
N MET A 193 2.60 12.26 6.24
CA MET A 193 1.58 13.25 6.62
C MET A 193 1.82 13.83 8.02
N MET A 194 2.18 12.99 9.00
CA MET A 194 2.49 13.45 10.37
C MET A 194 3.76 14.31 10.40
N HIS A 195 4.79 13.94 9.64
CA HIS A 195 6.01 14.74 9.49
C HIS A 195 5.70 16.11 8.87
N ALA A 196 4.90 16.15 7.80
CA ALA A 196 4.46 17.40 7.17
C ALA A 196 3.67 18.29 8.15
N CYS A 197 2.75 17.71 8.94
CA CYS A 197 2.04 18.43 10.01
C CYS A 197 3.00 19.03 11.04
N ALA A 198 4.03 18.29 11.48
CA ALA A 198 5.03 18.79 12.40
C ALA A 198 5.82 19.97 11.79
N LEU A 199 6.23 19.86 10.53
CA LEU A 199 6.90 20.95 9.80
C LEU A 199 6.03 22.20 9.69
N PHE A 200 4.73 22.06 9.45
CA PHE A 200 3.81 23.21 9.42
C PHE A 200 3.69 23.87 10.80
N LYS A 201 3.62 23.09 11.88
CA LYS A 201 3.58 23.62 13.25
C LYS A 201 4.89 24.36 13.59
N ILE A 202 6.03 23.82 13.17
CA ILE A 202 7.35 24.48 13.30
C ILE A 202 7.41 25.78 12.48
N ALA A 203 6.93 25.77 11.24
CA ALA A 203 6.89 26.97 10.39
C ALA A 203 6.01 28.07 11.02
N SER A 204 4.85 27.70 11.55
CA SER A 204 3.96 28.62 12.28
C SER A 204 4.67 29.22 13.50
N TYR A 205 5.31 28.38 14.32
CA TYR A 205 6.08 28.81 15.49
C TYR A 205 7.20 29.80 15.11
N ARG A 206 7.94 29.53 14.03
CA ARG A 206 9.00 30.41 13.53
C ARG A 206 8.47 31.78 13.12
N ILE A 207 7.31 31.84 12.46
CA ILE A 207 6.66 33.08 12.04
C ILE A 207 6.25 33.90 13.27
N GLU A 208 5.57 33.28 14.23
CA GLU A 208 5.09 33.94 15.45
C GLU A 208 6.24 34.51 16.29
N ASN A 209 7.27 33.70 16.56
CA ASN A 209 8.47 34.11 17.28
C ASN A 209 9.25 35.23 16.56
N THR A 210 9.17 35.28 15.23
CA THR A 210 9.79 36.33 14.42
C THR A 210 9.02 37.65 14.53
N ILE A 211 7.69 37.60 14.54
CA ILE A 211 6.81 38.77 14.70
C ILE A 211 6.94 39.36 16.12
N GLU A 212 6.86 38.54 17.17
CA GLU A 212 7.01 39.01 18.56
C GLU A 212 8.36 39.72 18.79
N LYS A 213 9.46 39.12 18.31
CA LYS A 213 10.79 39.74 18.40
C LYS A 213 10.88 41.06 17.64
N ASN A 214 10.15 41.20 16.52
CA ASN A 214 10.11 42.46 15.78
C ASN A 214 9.35 43.54 16.55
N VAL A 215 8.18 43.21 17.12
CA VAL A 215 7.37 44.15 17.92
C VAL A 215 8.15 44.68 19.13
N LEU A 216 8.94 43.83 19.77
CA LEU A 216 9.75 44.18 20.94
C LEU A 216 11.04 44.97 20.60
N MET A 217 11.39 45.14 19.33
CA MET A 217 12.66 45.75 18.91
C MET A 217 12.47 47.10 18.20
N ILE A 218 13.39 48.02 18.44
CA ILE A 218 13.50 49.27 17.66
C ILE A 218 13.85 48.93 16.19
N PRO A 219 13.13 49.51 15.19
CA PRO A 219 13.34 49.23 13.77
C PRO A 219 14.76 49.57 13.31
N SER A 220 15.38 48.71 12.51
CA SER A 220 16.67 48.98 11.88
C SER A 220 16.83 48.18 10.57
N PRO A 221 17.52 48.71 9.55
CA PRO A 221 17.61 48.07 8.22
C PRO A 221 18.20 46.66 8.26
N ARG A 222 19.18 46.42 9.15
CA ARG A 222 19.83 45.11 9.31
C ARG A 222 18.91 44.05 9.92
N LYS A 223 17.93 44.46 10.72
CA LYS A 223 16.95 43.55 11.32
C LYS A 223 15.85 43.19 10.33
N GLU A 224 15.42 44.14 9.50
CA GLU A 224 14.44 43.90 8.44
C GLU A 224 14.92 42.83 7.45
N ASP A 225 16.20 42.86 7.04
CA ASP A 225 16.80 41.81 6.19
C ASP A 225 16.79 40.42 6.88
N LEU A 226 17.05 40.38 8.18
CA LEU A 226 17.01 39.14 8.98
C LEU A 226 15.60 38.57 9.11
N LEU A 227 14.59 39.43 9.29
CA LEU A 227 13.18 39.04 9.32
C LEU A 227 12.73 38.50 7.95
N TYR A 228 13.10 39.19 6.88
CA TYR A 228 12.83 38.76 5.51
C TYR A 228 13.40 37.37 5.24
N ARG A 229 14.67 37.11 5.60
CA ARG A 229 15.29 35.77 5.46
C ARG A 229 14.56 34.68 6.23
N LYS A 230 14.09 34.97 7.45
CA LYS A 230 13.34 33.99 8.26
C LYS A 230 11.98 33.67 7.65
N ILE A 231 11.29 34.67 7.12
CA ILE A 231 10.01 34.48 6.42
C ILE A 231 10.21 33.66 5.14
N VAL A 232 11.24 33.98 4.34
CA VAL A 232 11.58 33.18 3.15
C VAL A 232 11.88 31.73 3.53
N TYR A 233 12.63 31.48 4.60
CA TYR A 233 12.90 30.12 5.07
C TYR A 233 11.62 29.39 5.52
N ALA A 234 10.70 30.07 6.20
CA ALA A 234 9.41 29.51 6.57
C ALA A 234 8.55 29.16 5.34
N VAL A 235 8.53 30.01 4.31
CA VAL A 235 7.83 29.77 3.05
C VAL A 235 8.44 28.58 2.30
N VAL A 236 9.78 28.47 2.25
CA VAL A 236 10.46 27.33 1.63
C VAL A 236 10.16 26.03 2.37
N MET A 237 10.15 26.05 3.71
CA MET A 237 9.75 24.88 4.51
C MET A 237 8.29 24.49 4.26
N HIS A 238 7.39 25.47 4.13
CA HIS A 238 5.99 25.22 3.81
C HIS A 238 5.82 24.62 2.40
N GLN A 239 6.53 25.14 1.40
CA GLN A 239 6.51 24.60 0.03
C GLN A 239 7.13 23.20 -0.08
N ARG A 240 8.13 22.87 0.74
CA ARG A 240 8.74 21.52 0.77
C ARG A 240 7.88 20.47 1.48
N ALA A 241 6.98 20.90 2.35
CA ALA A 241 6.07 20.02 3.07
C ALA A 241 4.78 19.71 2.28
N LEU A 242 4.48 20.46 1.21
CA LEU A 242 3.41 20.21 0.25
C LEU A 242 3.89 19.24 -0.85
#